data_AF-A0AB34IDI1-F1
#
_entry.id   AF-A0AB34IDI1-F1
#
_cell.length_a   1.000
_cell.length_b   1.000
_cell.length_c   1.000
_cell.angle_alpha   90.00
_cell.angle_beta   90.00
_cell.angle_gamma   90.00
#
_symmetry.space_group_name_H-M   'P 1'
#
loop_
_entity.id
_entity.type
_entity.pdbx_description
1 polymer ?
#
loop_
_entity_poly.entity_id
_entity_poly.type
_entity_poly.pdbx_seq_one_letter_code
_entity_poly.pdbx_strand_id
1 'polypeptide(L)'
;MAKVAQEEAQESPRGSPWERAHARRNPTTRTARQEEEHQNPSHVDALHRAAASQRDEVVRSSSRDGRGATITGVGDRDGALQSQFAQLLRADVFARYVRRRGDEAQQFYAREIYRERARSRKIRKQQGLAHFVERIWAMREDGKQIMLAHGAWGTVAGRPGTACNKGRPPCPGVMLMRELAKYFPVVLVPERNTSKTCSYCGFVGCKSVSEVDATLREEKMGAATSPQEVYRASRCELRSLRRCHNASCRKVLNRDRNAAVNIGRRLHDYLLPDDEAARDGAGSCYGYFFAFPDP
;
A
#
# COMPACT_ATOMS: atom_id res chain seq x y z
N MET A 1 -49.95 52.12 -23.76
CA MET A 1 -48.79 51.47 -24.41
C MET A 1 -47.63 51.46 -23.43
N ALA A 2 -47.46 50.36 -22.71
CA ALA A 2 -46.46 50.20 -21.65
C ALA A 2 -45.14 49.67 -22.22
N LYS A 3 -44.03 50.32 -21.85
CA LYS A 3 -42.67 49.89 -22.19
C LYS A 3 -42.23 48.78 -21.23
N VAL A 4 -41.95 47.60 -21.77
CA VAL A 4 -41.35 46.47 -21.04
C VAL A 4 -39.84 46.58 -21.17
N ALA A 5 -39.16 46.69 -20.04
CA ALA A 5 -37.70 46.69 -19.92
C ALA A 5 -37.18 45.24 -20.00
N GLN A 6 -36.16 45.01 -20.82
CA GLN A 6 -35.36 43.78 -20.83
C GLN A 6 -34.14 43.99 -19.93
N GLU A 7 -34.07 43.26 -18.83
CA GLU A 7 -32.84 43.09 -18.03
C GLU A 7 -32.14 41.82 -18.51
N GLU A 8 -30.92 41.98 -19.04
CA GLU A 8 -29.99 40.89 -19.36
C GLU A 8 -29.36 40.37 -18.07
N ALA A 9 -29.64 39.11 -17.73
CA ALA A 9 -28.95 38.39 -16.66
C ALA A 9 -27.60 37.85 -17.19
N GLN A 10 -26.49 38.46 -16.75
CA GLN A 10 -25.15 37.91 -16.89
C GLN A 10 -24.96 36.72 -15.94
N GLU A 11 -25.02 35.50 -16.47
CA GLU A 11 -24.62 34.29 -15.75
C GLU A 11 -23.09 34.22 -15.65
N SER A 12 -22.57 34.42 -14.44
CA SER A 12 -21.17 34.16 -14.10
C SER A 12 -20.96 32.64 -13.92
N PRO A 13 -19.99 32.00 -14.60
CA PRO A 13 -19.78 30.57 -14.44
C PRO A 13 -19.23 30.28 -13.04
N ARG A 14 -20.05 29.64 -12.21
CA ARG A 14 -19.66 29.07 -10.91
C ARG A 14 -18.80 27.84 -11.15
N GLY A 15 -17.56 28.05 -11.58
CA GLY A 15 -16.53 27.03 -11.52
C GLY A 15 -16.35 26.58 -10.07
N SER A 16 -16.33 25.26 -9.88
CA SER A 16 -16.11 24.61 -8.61
C SER A 16 -14.77 25.07 -7.99
N PRO A 17 -14.62 25.02 -6.65
CA PRO A 17 -13.37 25.42 -5.99
C PRO A 17 -12.11 24.68 -6.50
N TRP A 18 -12.26 23.49 -7.10
CA TRP A 18 -11.13 22.69 -7.59
C TRP A 18 -10.66 23.10 -9.00
N GLU A 19 -11.55 23.58 -9.88
CA GLU A 19 -11.18 24.06 -11.23
C GLU A 19 -10.25 25.28 -11.16
N ARG A 20 -10.43 26.14 -10.15
CA ARG A 20 -9.56 27.32 -9.93
C ARG A 20 -8.14 26.97 -9.45
N ALA A 21 -7.93 25.78 -8.89
CA ALA A 21 -6.62 25.36 -8.38
C ALA A 21 -5.70 24.77 -9.47
N HIS A 22 -6.29 24.24 -10.55
CA HIS A 22 -5.55 23.59 -11.64
C HIS A 22 -4.91 24.56 -12.63
N ALA A 23 -5.47 25.77 -12.82
CA ALA A 23 -4.97 26.76 -13.78
C ALA A 23 -3.57 27.36 -13.46
N ARG A 24 -2.91 26.96 -12.36
CA ARG A 24 -1.66 27.59 -11.87
C ARG A 24 -0.39 26.74 -12.01
N ARG A 25 -0.42 25.57 -12.65
CA ARG A 25 0.78 24.69 -12.72
C ARG A 25 1.23 24.43 -14.16
N ASN A 26 2.29 25.12 -14.58
CA ASN A 26 2.97 24.89 -15.86
C ASN A 26 3.82 23.60 -15.81
N PRO A 27 3.65 22.63 -16.74
CA PRO A 27 4.34 21.33 -16.69
C PRO A 27 5.74 21.28 -17.33
N THR A 28 6.19 22.36 -17.98
CA THR A 28 7.26 22.30 -18.99
C THR A 28 8.70 22.27 -18.47
N THR A 29 8.95 22.41 -17.16
CA THR A 29 10.32 22.43 -16.61
C THR A 29 10.80 21.11 -16.00
N ARG A 30 9.97 20.06 -16.01
CA ARG A 30 10.27 18.81 -15.28
C ARG A 30 11.03 17.76 -16.10
N THR A 31 10.88 17.75 -17.43
CA THR A 31 11.44 16.69 -18.30
C THR A 31 12.95 16.79 -18.47
N ALA A 32 13.51 18.00 -18.56
CA ALA A 32 14.95 18.20 -18.79
C ALA A 32 15.85 17.76 -17.60
N ARG A 33 15.31 17.64 -16.39
CA ARG A 33 16.09 17.28 -15.19
C ARG A 33 16.13 15.78 -14.92
N GLN A 34 15.26 14.99 -15.56
CA GLN A 34 15.14 13.55 -15.32
C GLN A 34 16.08 12.72 -16.21
N GLU A 35 16.54 13.26 -17.34
CA GLU A 35 17.44 12.52 -18.25
C GLU A 35 18.92 12.53 -17.78
N GLU A 36 19.33 13.48 -16.94
CA GLU A 36 20.67 13.53 -16.32
C GLU A 36 20.84 12.53 -15.15
N GLU A 37 19.74 12.08 -14.53
CA GLU A 37 19.77 11.29 -13.29
C GLU A 37 20.09 9.80 -13.52
N HIS A 38 19.97 9.32 -14.77
CA HIS A 38 20.05 7.89 -15.13
C HIS A 38 21.45 7.36 -15.50
N GLN A 39 22.49 8.20 -15.47
CA GLN A 39 23.84 7.79 -15.91
C GLN A 39 24.86 7.58 -14.79
N ASN A 40 24.52 7.83 -13.52
CA ASN A 40 25.48 7.74 -12.42
C ASN A 40 25.04 6.77 -11.30
N PRO A 41 25.57 5.52 -11.27
CA PRO A 41 25.25 4.51 -10.25
C PRO A 41 25.46 5.00 -8.82
N SER A 42 26.41 5.91 -8.60
CA SER A 42 26.70 6.49 -7.27
C SER A 42 25.57 7.37 -6.73
N HIS A 43 24.76 7.96 -7.63
CA HIS A 43 23.65 8.83 -7.27
C HIS A 43 22.44 8.02 -6.78
N VAL A 44 22.15 6.89 -7.43
CA VAL A 44 21.08 5.96 -7.03
C VAL A 44 21.38 5.37 -5.64
N ASP A 45 22.63 5.01 -5.37
CA ASP A 45 23.05 4.53 -4.04
C ASP A 45 23.01 5.63 -2.96
N ALA A 46 23.27 6.88 -3.33
CA ALA A 46 23.10 8.03 -2.43
C ALA A 46 21.61 8.27 -2.09
N LEU A 47 20.73 8.20 -3.08
CA LEU A 47 19.28 8.33 -2.90
C LEU A 47 18.70 7.19 -2.04
N HIS A 48 19.15 5.94 -2.25
CA HIS A 48 18.75 4.82 -1.42
C HIS A 48 19.21 4.96 0.03
N ARG A 49 20.44 5.46 0.27
CA ARG A 49 20.95 5.75 1.62
C ARG A 49 20.19 6.89 2.29
N ALA A 50 19.89 7.97 1.56
CA ALA A 50 19.08 9.07 2.07
C ALA A 50 17.65 8.63 2.43
N ALA A 51 17.02 7.80 1.59
CA ALA A 51 15.70 7.24 1.86
C ALA A 51 15.71 6.26 3.05
N ALA A 52 16.79 5.49 3.23
CA ALA A 52 16.98 4.63 4.40
C ALA A 52 17.15 5.45 5.69
N SER A 53 17.97 6.51 5.67
CA SER A 53 18.12 7.43 6.80
C SER A 53 16.81 8.14 7.16
N GLN A 54 16.03 8.63 6.19
CA GLN A 54 14.72 9.22 6.46
C GLN A 54 13.74 8.19 7.06
N ARG A 55 13.76 6.95 6.57
CA ARG A 55 12.94 5.87 7.12
C ARG A 55 13.34 5.54 8.55
N ASP A 56 14.63 5.47 8.85
CA ASP A 56 15.14 5.23 10.19
C ASP A 56 14.79 6.39 11.13
N GLU A 57 14.84 7.64 10.66
CA GLU A 57 14.42 8.80 11.44
C GLU A 57 12.90 8.80 11.72
N VAL A 58 12.09 8.39 10.75
CA VAL A 58 10.65 8.17 10.95
C VAL A 58 10.39 7.02 11.94
N VAL A 59 11.22 5.96 11.93
CA VAL A 59 11.12 4.85 12.89
C VAL A 59 11.57 5.29 14.29
N ARG A 60 12.62 6.10 14.42
CA ARG A 60 13.12 6.65 15.70
C ARG A 60 12.17 7.68 16.30
N SER A 61 11.61 8.59 15.48
CA SER A 61 10.55 9.49 15.94
C SER A 61 9.31 8.71 16.35
N SER A 62 8.96 7.65 15.61
CA SER A 62 7.87 6.73 15.95
C SER A 62 8.12 5.89 17.21
N SER A 63 9.39 5.61 17.57
CA SER A 63 9.75 4.90 18.81
C SER A 63 9.77 5.86 20.01
N ARG A 64 10.20 7.12 19.82
CA ARG A 64 10.07 8.22 20.79
C ARG A 64 8.60 8.54 21.12
N ASP A 65 7.69 8.38 20.16
CA ASP A 65 6.23 8.52 20.35
C ASP A 65 5.57 7.39 21.18
N GLY A 66 6.35 6.50 21.81
CA GLY A 66 5.85 5.56 22.82
C GLY A 66 5.09 4.35 22.25
N ARG A 67 5.43 3.89 21.05
CA ARG A 67 4.95 2.59 20.52
C ARG A 67 5.36 1.36 21.38
N GLY A 68 6.19 1.58 22.41
CA GLY A 68 6.62 0.57 23.38
C GLY A 68 5.90 0.60 24.73
N ALA A 69 4.94 1.52 24.97
CA ALA A 69 4.10 1.46 26.15
C ALA A 69 2.98 0.41 25.98
N THR A 70 3.38 -0.83 25.65
CA THR A 70 2.64 -2.00 26.13
C THR A 70 2.63 -1.89 27.65
N ILE A 71 1.59 -2.37 28.34
CA ILE A 71 1.54 -2.28 29.80
C ILE A 71 2.74 -3.06 30.37
N THR A 72 3.85 -2.37 30.65
CA THR A 72 5.15 -3.00 30.95
C THR A 72 5.23 -3.60 32.35
N GLY A 73 4.11 -3.62 33.08
CA GLY A 73 3.94 -4.37 34.34
C GLY A 73 3.01 -5.58 34.24
N VAL A 74 2.55 -5.94 33.04
CA VAL A 74 1.55 -6.99 32.85
C VAL A 74 2.14 -8.30 32.31
N GLY A 75 3.29 -8.27 31.62
CA GLY A 75 3.91 -9.45 31.03
C GLY A 75 4.29 -10.55 32.04
N ASP A 76 4.94 -10.19 33.15
CA ASP A 76 5.36 -11.18 34.16
C ASP A 76 4.20 -11.71 35.00
N ARG A 77 3.14 -10.91 35.19
CA ARG A 77 1.89 -11.36 35.85
C ARG A 77 1.01 -12.18 34.92
N ASP A 78 1.05 -11.92 33.61
CA ASP A 78 0.31 -12.70 32.61
C ASP A 78 0.88 -14.07 32.35
N GLY A 79 2.21 -14.27 32.45
CA GLY A 79 2.80 -15.60 32.38
C GLY A 79 2.39 -16.48 33.57
N ALA A 80 2.35 -15.90 34.78
CA ALA A 80 1.87 -16.56 35.99
C ALA A 80 0.35 -16.83 35.95
N LEU A 81 -0.45 -15.92 35.39
CA LEU A 81 -1.88 -16.12 35.23
C LEU A 81 -2.21 -17.10 34.09
N GLN A 82 -1.55 -17.05 32.94
CA GLN A 82 -1.75 -18.01 31.83
C GLN A 82 -1.41 -19.44 32.25
N SER A 83 -0.36 -19.63 33.04
CA SER A 83 -0.01 -20.94 33.61
C SER A 83 -1.02 -21.40 34.66
N GLN A 84 -1.61 -20.49 35.45
CA GLN A 84 -2.75 -20.79 36.34
C GLN A 84 -4.07 -21.03 35.58
N PHE A 85 -4.28 -20.40 34.42
CA PHE A 85 -5.49 -20.53 33.59
C PHE A 85 -5.61 -21.90 32.93
N ALA A 86 -4.50 -22.56 32.63
CA ALA A 86 -4.50 -23.95 32.18
C ALA A 86 -5.10 -24.91 33.23
N GLN A 87 -5.18 -24.49 34.50
CA GLN A 87 -5.70 -25.29 35.62
C GLN A 87 -7.09 -24.84 36.10
N LEU A 88 -7.63 -23.70 35.63
CA LEU A 88 -8.90 -23.13 36.10
C LEU A 88 -9.99 -23.20 35.02
N LEU A 89 -10.54 -24.40 34.83
CA LEU A 89 -11.69 -24.75 33.97
C LEU A 89 -13.04 -24.16 34.42
N ARG A 90 -13.04 -23.12 35.27
CA ARG A 90 -14.26 -22.54 35.84
C ARG A 90 -14.66 -21.25 35.12
N ALA A 91 -15.77 -21.30 34.40
CA ALA A 91 -16.31 -20.19 33.63
C ALA A 91 -16.50 -18.91 34.46
N ASP A 92 -16.83 -19.02 35.75
CA ASP A 92 -17.02 -17.89 36.66
C ASP A 92 -15.72 -17.14 36.98
N VAL A 93 -14.60 -17.86 37.06
CA VAL A 93 -13.27 -17.28 37.31
C VAL A 93 -12.76 -16.58 36.05
N PHE A 94 -12.94 -17.21 34.88
CA PHE A 94 -12.61 -16.60 33.60
C PHE A 94 -13.43 -15.33 33.33
N ALA A 95 -14.74 -15.35 33.58
CA ALA A 95 -15.60 -14.18 33.41
C ALA A 95 -15.23 -13.02 34.32
N ARG A 96 -14.77 -13.28 35.56
CA ARG A 96 -14.25 -12.24 36.47
C ARG A 96 -12.92 -11.66 35.98
N TYR A 97 -12.03 -12.52 35.49
CA TYR A 97 -10.77 -12.08 34.90
C TYR A 97 -10.95 -11.21 33.67
N VAL A 98 -11.79 -11.63 32.71
CA VAL A 98 -12.10 -10.86 31.50
C VAL A 98 -12.70 -9.50 31.86
N ARG A 99 -13.64 -9.45 32.82
CA ARG A 99 -14.22 -8.18 33.30
C ARG A 99 -13.16 -7.26 33.90
N ARG A 100 -12.38 -7.74 34.87
CA ARG A 100 -11.32 -6.95 35.51
C ARG A 100 -10.31 -6.43 34.49
N ARG A 101 -9.90 -7.27 33.52
CA ARG A 101 -9.02 -6.85 32.43
C ARG A 101 -9.67 -5.84 31.50
N GLY A 102 -10.96 -5.98 31.24
CA GLY A 102 -11.77 -5.00 30.52
C GLY A 102 -11.73 -3.64 31.20
N ASP A 103 -11.96 -3.61 32.52
CA ASP A 103 -11.95 -2.38 33.33
C ASP A 103 -10.56 -1.72 33.37
N GLU A 104 -9.51 -2.50 33.61
CA GLU A 104 -8.12 -2.01 33.62
C GLU A 104 -7.71 -1.46 32.25
N ALA A 105 -8.06 -2.16 31.16
CA ALA A 105 -7.82 -1.69 29.80
C ALA A 105 -8.64 -0.44 29.48
N GLN A 106 -9.91 -0.39 29.90
CA GLN A 106 -10.77 0.76 29.71
C GLN A 106 -10.24 2.00 30.43
N GLN A 107 -9.82 1.88 31.69
CA GLN A 107 -9.20 2.98 32.43
C GLN A 107 -7.89 3.43 31.78
N PHE A 108 -7.07 2.49 31.31
CA PHE A 108 -5.82 2.80 30.61
C PHE A 108 -6.07 3.58 29.30
N TYR A 109 -6.97 3.11 28.44
CA TYR A 109 -7.29 3.75 27.16
C TYR A 109 -8.23 4.96 27.29
N ALA A 110 -8.92 5.12 28.42
CA ALA A 110 -9.72 6.31 28.71
C ALA A 110 -8.86 7.54 28.99
N ARG A 111 -7.57 7.39 29.30
CA ARG A 111 -6.64 8.52 29.52
C ARG A 111 -6.59 9.42 28.29
N GLU A 112 -6.51 10.72 28.54
CA GLU A 112 -6.54 11.76 27.51
C GLU A 112 -5.51 11.55 26.40
N ILE A 113 -4.27 11.20 26.76
CA ILE A 113 -3.18 10.92 25.82
C ILE A 113 -3.59 9.87 24.77
N TYR A 114 -4.33 8.82 25.13
CA TYR A 114 -4.76 7.80 24.17
C TYR A 114 -5.89 8.28 23.27
N ARG A 115 -6.80 9.11 23.80
CA ARG A 115 -7.86 9.75 23.01
C ARG A 115 -7.28 10.72 21.99
N GLU A 116 -6.34 11.56 22.41
CA GLU A 116 -5.60 12.47 21.53
C GLU A 116 -4.84 11.70 20.46
N ARG A 117 -4.08 10.66 20.83
CA ARG A 117 -3.39 9.80 19.86
C ARG A 117 -4.35 9.12 18.90
N ALA A 118 -5.51 8.65 19.37
CA ALA A 118 -6.54 8.06 18.51
C ALA A 118 -7.10 9.10 17.52
N ARG A 119 -7.40 10.31 18.00
CA ARG A 119 -7.85 11.44 17.18
C ARG A 119 -6.80 11.82 16.14
N SER A 120 -5.54 12.03 16.54
CA SER A 120 -4.45 12.38 15.62
C SER A 120 -4.18 11.28 14.60
N ARG A 121 -4.25 10.00 14.98
CA ARG A 121 -4.17 8.87 14.02
C ARG A 121 -5.31 8.90 13.01
N LYS A 122 -6.54 9.18 13.45
CA LYS A 122 -7.70 9.30 12.57
C LYS A 122 -7.53 10.46 11.58
N ILE A 123 -7.11 11.64 12.06
CA ILE A 123 -6.86 12.82 11.23
C ILE A 123 -5.76 12.54 10.20
N ARG A 124 -4.60 12.01 10.63
CA ARG A 124 -3.49 11.66 9.72
C ARG A 124 -3.93 10.63 8.66
N LYS A 125 -4.74 9.65 9.04
CA LYS A 125 -5.32 8.66 8.11
C LYS A 125 -6.21 9.35 7.08
N GLN A 126 -7.09 10.26 7.50
CA GLN A 126 -7.99 11.00 6.60
C GLN A 126 -7.20 11.90 5.65
N GLN A 127 -6.23 12.66 6.16
CA GLN A 127 -5.35 13.51 5.36
C GLN A 127 -4.55 12.70 4.35
N GLY A 128 -3.96 11.57 4.79
CA GLY A 128 -3.21 10.68 3.93
C GLY A 128 -4.08 10.07 2.81
N LEU A 129 -5.31 9.68 3.12
CA LEU A 129 -6.27 9.19 2.12
C LEU A 129 -6.66 10.29 1.13
N ALA A 130 -7.00 11.50 1.62
CA ALA A 130 -7.37 12.62 0.78
C ALA A 130 -6.25 12.98 -0.21
N HIS A 131 -5.03 13.17 0.30
CA HIS A 131 -3.86 13.44 -0.54
C HIS A 131 -3.58 12.31 -1.55
N PHE A 132 -3.79 11.05 -1.16
CA PHE A 132 -3.62 9.93 -2.08
C PHE A 132 -4.69 9.92 -3.18
N VAL A 133 -5.94 10.21 -2.85
CA VAL A 133 -7.05 10.35 -3.82
C VAL A 133 -6.79 11.52 -4.78
N GLU A 134 -6.36 12.68 -4.26
CA GLU A 134 -5.98 13.85 -5.07
C GLU A 134 -4.86 13.51 -6.05
N ARG A 135 -3.84 12.77 -5.61
CA ARG A 135 -2.76 12.32 -6.48
C ARG A 135 -3.24 11.40 -7.60
N ILE A 136 -4.22 10.54 -7.33
CA ILE A 136 -4.82 9.69 -8.37
C ILE A 136 -5.61 10.56 -9.35
N TRP A 137 -6.46 11.49 -8.86
CA TRP A 137 -7.19 12.41 -9.72
C TRP A 137 -6.27 13.28 -10.58
N ALA A 138 -5.10 13.67 -10.08
CA ALA A 138 -4.10 14.41 -10.84
C ALA A 138 -3.46 13.60 -11.98
N MET A 139 -3.64 12.27 -12.02
CA MET A 139 -3.23 11.41 -13.14
C MET A 139 -4.31 11.30 -14.22
N ARG A 140 -5.47 11.95 -14.02
CA ARG A 140 -6.57 11.92 -14.98
C ARG A 140 -6.19 12.68 -16.24
N GLU A 141 -6.45 12.07 -17.38
CA GLU A 141 -6.44 12.74 -18.67
C GLU A 141 -7.83 13.30 -19.01
N ASP A 142 -7.87 14.42 -19.73
CA ASP A 142 -9.12 15.09 -20.10
C ASP A 142 -10.04 14.14 -20.87
N GLY A 143 -11.32 14.13 -20.49
CA GLY A 143 -12.34 13.26 -21.08
C GLY A 143 -12.28 11.78 -20.65
N LYS A 144 -11.26 11.33 -19.91
CA LYS A 144 -11.14 9.93 -19.48
C LYS A 144 -11.57 9.71 -18.03
N GLN A 145 -12.16 8.56 -17.74
CA GLN A 145 -12.50 8.14 -16.38
C GLN A 145 -11.36 7.30 -15.80
N ILE A 146 -10.96 7.59 -14.55
CA ILE A 146 -10.02 6.75 -13.81
C ILE A 146 -10.76 5.55 -13.25
N MET A 147 -10.22 4.37 -13.49
CA MET A 147 -10.66 3.11 -12.89
C MET A 147 -9.48 2.42 -12.22
N LEU A 148 -9.72 1.83 -11.05
CA LEU A 148 -8.67 1.17 -10.27
C LEU A 148 -8.76 -0.35 -10.39
N ALA A 149 -7.69 -0.97 -10.87
CA ALA A 149 -7.53 -2.43 -10.87
C ALA A 149 -7.01 -2.90 -9.51
N HIS A 150 -7.72 -3.81 -8.85
CA HIS A 150 -7.29 -4.38 -7.57
C HIS A 150 -7.22 -5.90 -7.64
N GLY A 151 -6.10 -6.48 -7.19
CA GLY A 151 -5.95 -7.94 -7.12
C GLY A 151 -7.01 -8.59 -6.25
N ALA A 152 -7.68 -9.63 -6.77
CA ALA A 152 -8.72 -10.35 -6.05
C ALA A 152 -8.20 -11.15 -4.85
N TRP A 153 -6.88 -11.33 -4.70
CA TRP A 153 -6.32 -12.07 -3.56
C TRP A 153 -6.72 -11.46 -2.22
N GLY A 154 -6.83 -10.12 -2.15
CA GLY A 154 -7.24 -9.42 -0.94
C GLY A 154 -8.64 -9.79 -0.44
N THR A 155 -9.59 -10.16 -1.32
CA THR A 155 -10.95 -10.53 -0.89
C THR A 155 -11.03 -11.94 -0.32
N VAL A 156 -10.06 -12.80 -0.66
CA VAL A 156 -9.92 -14.17 -0.16
C VAL A 156 -9.01 -14.22 1.07
N ALA A 157 -7.94 -13.42 1.08
CA ALA A 157 -6.99 -13.31 2.18
C ALA A 157 -7.57 -12.48 3.34
N GLY A 158 -7.61 -13.06 4.53
CA GLY A 158 -8.11 -12.44 5.77
C GLY A 158 -9.31 -13.13 6.39
N ARG A 159 -9.93 -14.13 5.74
CA ARG A 159 -10.99 -14.93 6.37
C ARG A 159 -10.42 -15.77 7.52
N PRO A 160 -10.89 -15.62 8.78
CA PRO A 160 -10.41 -16.42 9.90
C PRO A 160 -10.47 -17.93 9.56
N GLY A 161 -9.40 -18.67 9.87
CA GLY A 161 -9.32 -20.12 9.65
C GLY A 161 -8.92 -20.58 8.25
N THR A 162 -8.78 -19.70 7.26
CA THR A 162 -8.31 -20.12 5.92
C THR A 162 -6.79 -20.26 5.86
N ALA A 163 -6.32 -21.41 5.37
CA ALA A 163 -4.88 -21.76 5.27
C ALA A 163 -4.07 -20.75 4.44
N CYS A 164 -4.73 -20.01 3.55
CA CYS A 164 -4.12 -18.97 2.72
C CYS A 164 -3.60 -17.76 3.51
N ASN A 165 -3.96 -17.61 4.79
CA ASN A 165 -3.55 -16.50 5.65
C ASN A 165 -2.29 -16.78 6.48
N LYS A 166 -1.83 -18.04 6.55
CA LYS A 166 -0.66 -18.40 7.37
C LYS A 166 0.63 -18.05 6.62
N GLY A 167 1.40 -17.10 7.15
CA GLY A 167 2.76 -16.78 6.68
C GLY A 167 2.88 -15.90 5.43
N ARG A 168 1.75 -15.53 4.79
CA ARG A 168 1.76 -14.59 3.65
C ARG A 168 1.75 -13.14 4.16
N PRO A 169 2.54 -12.23 3.55
CA PRO A 169 2.56 -10.82 3.95
C PRO A 169 1.18 -10.19 3.72
N PRO A 170 0.78 -9.20 4.54
CA PRO A 170 -0.47 -8.48 4.29
C PRO A 170 -0.38 -7.81 2.92
N CYS A 171 -1.31 -8.15 2.02
CA CYS A 171 -1.55 -7.37 0.81
C CYS A 171 -2.05 -5.95 1.19
N PRO A 172 -1.98 -4.96 0.28
CA PRO A 172 -2.75 -3.73 0.42
C PRO A 172 -4.16 -4.11 0.87
N GLY A 173 -4.52 -3.66 2.06
CA GLY A 173 -5.65 -4.24 2.77
C GLY A 173 -6.94 -4.00 2.00
N VAL A 174 -7.88 -4.95 2.10
CA VAL A 174 -9.28 -4.78 1.69
C VAL A 174 -9.86 -3.44 2.14
N MET A 175 -9.40 -2.93 3.28
CA MET A 175 -9.77 -1.61 3.78
C MET A 175 -9.37 -0.47 2.85
N LEU A 176 -8.14 -0.44 2.31
CA LEU A 176 -7.72 0.63 1.39
C LEU A 176 -8.56 0.58 0.11
N MET A 177 -8.80 -0.62 -0.42
CA MET A 177 -9.70 -0.81 -1.57
C MET A 177 -11.11 -0.27 -1.29
N ARG A 178 -11.69 -0.60 -0.12
CA ARG A 178 -13.01 -0.09 0.30
C ARG A 178 -13.04 1.43 0.45
N GLU A 179 -11.97 2.04 0.93
CA GLU A 179 -11.88 3.50 1.02
C GLU A 179 -11.80 4.14 -0.38
N LEU A 180 -11.01 3.57 -1.28
CA LEU A 180 -10.86 4.06 -2.66
C LEU A 180 -12.13 3.88 -3.51
N ALA A 181 -12.88 2.81 -3.26
CA ALA A 181 -14.15 2.52 -3.95
C ALA A 181 -15.24 3.59 -3.71
N LYS A 182 -15.06 4.48 -2.73
CA LYS A 182 -15.94 5.64 -2.52
C LYS A 182 -15.71 6.76 -3.53
N TYR A 183 -14.53 6.77 -4.19
CA TYR A 183 -14.09 7.84 -5.08
C TYR A 183 -13.92 7.38 -6.52
N PHE A 184 -13.56 6.11 -6.74
CA PHE A 184 -13.28 5.55 -8.05
C PHE A 184 -14.00 4.21 -8.23
N PRO A 185 -14.43 3.87 -9.47
CA PRO A 185 -14.77 2.51 -9.80
C PRO A 185 -13.56 1.59 -9.58
N VAL A 186 -13.78 0.48 -8.87
CA VAL A 186 -12.73 -0.51 -8.59
C VAL A 186 -13.12 -1.85 -9.22
N VAL A 187 -12.24 -2.40 -10.03
CA VAL A 187 -12.41 -3.73 -10.64
C VAL A 187 -11.52 -4.74 -9.93
N LEU A 188 -12.11 -5.86 -9.52
CA LEU A 188 -11.38 -6.98 -8.95
C LEU A 188 -10.82 -7.86 -10.07
N VAL A 189 -9.50 -8.03 -10.09
CA VAL A 189 -8.80 -8.76 -11.15
C VAL A 189 -8.26 -10.09 -10.61
N PRO A 190 -8.53 -11.22 -11.26
CA PRO A 190 -7.96 -12.52 -10.90
C PRO A 190 -6.43 -12.52 -10.81
N GLU A 191 -5.91 -12.84 -9.63
CA GLU A 191 -4.50 -12.68 -9.28
C GLU A 191 -3.78 -14.04 -9.12
N ARG A 192 -3.43 -14.66 -10.25
CA ARG A 192 -2.62 -15.89 -10.28
C ARG A 192 -1.17 -15.56 -10.61
N ASN A 193 -0.23 -15.73 -9.67
CA ASN A 193 1.21 -15.57 -9.92
C ASN A 193 1.67 -14.16 -10.39
N THR A 194 0.89 -13.10 -10.17
CA THR A 194 1.23 -11.72 -10.61
C THR A 194 2.60 -11.24 -10.13
N SER A 195 3.00 -11.59 -8.91
CA SER A 195 4.33 -11.28 -8.37
C SER A 195 5.46 -12.19 -8.88
N LYS A 196 5.13 -13.32 -9.53
CA LYS A 196 6.06 -14.30 -10.11
C LYS A 196 6.16 -14.19 -11.63
N THR A 197 5.18 -13.58 -12.28
CA THR A 197 5.21 -13.23 -13.70
C THR A 197 6.07 -11.99 -13.88
N CYS A 198 7.00 -11.99 -14.83
CA CYS A 198 7.82 -10.82 -15.13
C CYS A 198 6.99 -9.79 -15.90
N SER A 199 6.91 -8.56 -15.38
CA SER A 199 6.25 -7.45 -16.05
C SER A 199 7.02 -6.94 -17.27
N TYR A 200 8.17 -7.49 -17.63
CA TYR A 200 8.85 -7.08 -18.88
C TYR A 200 8.70 -8.12 -19.98
N CYS A 201 8.92 -9.41 -19.68
CA CYS A 201 8.90 -10.48 -20.69
C CYS A 201 7.75 -11.48 -20.54
N GLY A 202 6.84 -11.29 -19.57
CA GLY A 202 5.71 -12.22 -19.35
C GLY A 202 6.10 -13.58 -18.76
N PHE A 203 7.39 -13.91 -18.65
CA PHE A 203 7.86 -15.19 -18.12
C PHE A 203 7.41 -15.43 -16.67
N VAL A 204 6.85 -16.60 -16.39
CA VAL A 204 6.47 -17.02 -15.03
C VAL A 204 7.65 -17.72 -14.37
N GLY A 205 8.40 -16.98 -13.57
CA GLY A 205 9.57 -17.53 -12.89
C GLY A 205 10.42 -16.50 -12.16
N CYS A 206 9.85 -15.35 -11.77
CA CYS A 206 10.53 -14.40 -10.92
C CYS A 206 10.69 -14.98 -9.51
N LYS A 207 11.93 -15.12 -9.03
CA LYS A 207 12.27 -15.65 -7.70
C LYS A 207 12.94 -14.56 -6.87
N SER A 208 13.27 -14.86 -5.61
CA SER A 208 14.06 -13.94 -4.79
C SER A 208 15.47 -13.81 -5.35
N VAL A 209 16.18 -12.77 -4.91
CA VAL A 209 17.54 -12.49 -5.34
C VAL A 209 18.48 -13.15 -4.33
N SER A 210 18.95 -14.36 -4.64
CA SER A 210 19.67 -15.21 -3.69
C SER A 210 20.92 -14.55 -3.12
N GLU A 211 21.61 -13.73 -3.91
CA GLU A 211 22.80 -13.02 -3.49
C GLU A 211 22.47 -11.99 -2.39
N VAL A 212 21.41 -11.19 -2.60
CA VAL A 212 20.94 -10.19 -1.63
C VAL A 212 20.36 -10.86 -0.39
N ASP A 213 19.63 -11.96 -0.57
CA ASP A 213 19.10 -12.73 0.56
C ASP A 213 20.23 -13.31 1.42
N ALA A 214 21.34 -13.77 0.83
CA ALA A 214 22.49 -14.28 1.56
C ALA A 214 23.14 -13.20 2.43
N THR A 215 23.48 -12.05 1.85
CA THR A 215 24.05 -10.91 2.59
C THR A 215 23.13 -10.48 3.73
N LEU A 216 21.82 -10.37 3.48
CA LEU A 216 20.84 -10.00 4.51
C LEU A 216 20.76 -11.03 5.65
N ARG A 217 20.94 -12.32 5.35
CA ARG A 217 20.95 -13.36 6.38
C ARG A 217 22.21 -13.26 7.24
N GLU A 218 23.38 -13.08 6.62
CA GLU A 218 24.66 -12.94 7.32
C GLU A 218 24.63 -11.75 8.29
N GLU A 219 24.21 -10.57 7.82
CA GLU A 219 24.08 -9.36 8.65
C GLU A 219 23.15 -9.60 9.85
N LYS A 220 21.98 -10.22 9.61
CA LYS A 220 21.00 -10.47 10.67
C LYS A 220 21.43 -11.58 11.64
N MET A 221 22.19 -12.56 11.18
CA MET A 221 22.74 -13.61 12.04
C MET A 221 23.85 -13.02 12.93
N GLY A 222 24.71 -12.16 12.39
CA GLY A 222 25.74 -11.46 13.17
C GLY A 222 25.16 -10.51 14.24
N ALA A 223 23.97 -9.95 14.00
CA ALA A 223 23.27 -9.09 14.95
C ALA A 223 22.32 -9.83 15.92
N ALA A 224 22.12 -11.14 15.74
CA ALA A 224 21.15 -11.89 16.55
C ALA A 224 21.70 -12.19 17.94
N THR A 225 20.91 -11.90 18.98
CA THR A 225 21.30 -12.10 20.39
C THR A 225 20.68 -13.34 21.02
N SER A 226 19.62 -13.89 20.41
CA SER A 226 18.89 -15.04 20.93
C SER A 226 18.76 -16.17 19.89
N PRO A 227 18.59 -17.44 20.32
CA PRO A 227 18.37 -18.57 19.40
C PRO A 227 17.17 -18.37 18.46
N GLN A 228 16.13 -17.68 18.94
CA GLN A 228 14.95 -17.41 18.12
C GLN A 228 15.20 -16.33 17.06
N GLU A 229 16.06 -15.35 17.35
CA GLU A 229 16.51 -14.36 16.37
C GLU A 229 17.40 -15.00 15.31
N VAL A 230 18.33 -15.88 15.70
CA VAL A 230 19.15 -16.66 14.76
C VAL A 230 18.28 -17.48 13.82
N TYR A 231 17.27 -18.17 14.35
CA TYR A 231 16.32 -18.92 13.54
C TYR A 231 15.55 -18.02 12.55
N ARG A 232 15.08 -16.85 12.98
CA ARG A 232 14.39 -15.89 12.09
C ARG A 232 15.34 -15.30 11.04
N ALA A 233 16.58 -14.99 11.43
CA ALA A 233 17.62 -14.45 10.57
C ALA A 233 17.98 -15.44 9.46
N SER A 234 18.16 -16.73 9.78
CA SER A 234 18.49 -17.79 8.82
C SER A 234 17.47 -17.96 7.68
N ARG A 235 16.23 -17.52 7.89
CA ARG A 235 15.12 -17.58 6.92
C ARG A 235 14.72 -16.21 6.40
N CYS A 236 15.55 -15.20 6.63
CA CYS A 236 15.27 -13.86 6.14
C CYS A 236 15.39 -13.83 4.62
N GLU A 237 14.44 -13.14 3.98
CA GLU A 237 14.41 -12.91 2.54
C GLU A 237 13.95 -11.48 2.30
N LEU A 238 14.56 -10.80 1.32
CA LEU A 238 14.15 -9.48 0.89
C LEU A 238 12.90 -9.58 0.00
N ARG A 239 11.74 -9.72 0.65
CA ARG A 239 10.45 -9.99 -0.01
C ARG A 239 10.02 -8.95 -1.06
N SER A 240 10.52 -7.72 -0.98
CA SER A 240 10.20 -6.63 -1.91
C SER A 240 10.94 -6.71 -3.24
N LEU A 241 11.96 -7.58 -3.35
CA LEU A 241 12.81 -7.69 -4.53
C LEU A 241 12.67 -9.06 -5.19
N ARG A 242 12.66 -9.08 -6.52
CA ARG A 242 12.62 -10.31 -7.32
C ARG A 242 13.58 -10.20 -8.49
N ARG A 243 14.06 -11.32 -9.02
CA ARG A 243 14.81 -11.39 -10.29
C ARG A 243 14.06 -12.28 -11.27
N CYS A 244 13.94 -11.85 -12.53
CA CYS A 244 13.43 -12.69 -13.60
C CYS A 244 14.46 -13.79 -13.96
N HIS A 245 14.04 -15.05 -14.02
CA HIS A 245 14.92 -16.17 -14.38
C HIS A 245 14.95 -16.48 -15.87
N ASN A 246 14.20 -15.75 -16.70
CA ASN A 246 14.38 -15.82 -18.15
C ASN A 246 15.79 -15.33 -18.49
N ALA A 247 16.56 -16.17 -19.19
CA ALA A 247 17.96 -15.94 -19.55
C ALA A 247 18.16 -14.65 -20.35
N SER A 248 17.21 -14.28 -21.21
CA SER A 248 17.28 -13.04 -21.99
C SER A 248 16.85 -11.79 -21.20
N CYS A 249 16.03 -11.94 -20.16
CA CYS A 249 15.46 -10.79 -19.44
C CYS A 249 16.29 -10.42 -18.21
N ARG A 250 16.51 -11.36 -17.28
CA ARG A 250 17.31 -11.21 -16.03
C ARG A 250 17.07 -9.97 -15.15
N LYS A 251 16.03 -9.16 -15.44
CA LYS A 251 15.74 -7.91 -14.73
C LYS A 251 15.45 -8.14 -13.26
N VAL A 252 15.94 -7.22 -12.44
CA VAL A 252 15.59 -7.10 -11.02
C VAL A 252 14.36 -6.21 -10.91
N LEU A 253 13.38 -6.64 -10.12
CA LEU A 253 12.03 -6.11 -10.10
C LEU A 253 11.62 -5.82 -8.66
N ASN A 254 11.02 -4.65 -8.42
CA ASN A 254 10.23 -4.45 -7.22
C ASN A 254 8.98 -5.34 -7.33
N ARG A 255 8.79 -6.21 -6.33
CA ARG A 255 7.71 -7.21 -6.31
C ARG A 255 6.33 -6.59 -6.46
N ASP A 256 6.06 -5.52 -5.72
CA ASP A 256 4.73 -4.92 -5.65
C ASP A 256 4.43 -4.13 -6.94
N ARG A 257 5.41 -3.38 -7.46
CA ARG A 257 5.32 -2.72 -8.78
C ARG A 257 5.08 -3.76 -9.88
N ASN A 258 5.86 -4.83 -9.91
CA ASN A 258 5.72 -5.90 -10.89
C ASN A 258 4.31 -6.54 -10.83
N ALA A 259 3.82 -6.84 -9.62
CA ALA A 259 2.48 -7.37 -9.44
C ALA A 259 1.40 -6.39 -9.93
N ALA A 260 1.54 -5.10 -9.61
CA ALA A 260 0.59 -4.07 -10.00
C ALA A 260 0.52 -3.89 -11.53
N VAL A 261 1.65 -3.89 -12.23
CA VAL A 261 1.70 -3.87 -13.70
C VAL A 261 1.01 -5.09 -14.30
N ASN A 262 1.25 -6.29 -13.76
CA ASN A 262 0.63 -7.51 -14.25
C ASN A 262 -0.88 -7.59 -13.96
N ILE A 263 -1.34 -7.01 -12.85
CA ILE A 263 -2.77 -6.85 -12.57
C ILE A 263 -3.40 -5.93 -13.62
N GLY A 264 -2.73 -4.82 -13.93
CA GLY A 264 -3.15 -3.90 -14.97
C GLY A 264 -3.31 -4.57 -16.33
N ARG A 265 -2.28 -5.28 -16.80
CA ARG A 265 -2.34 -6.02 -18.07
C ARG A 265 -3.51 -6.98 -18.15
N ARG A 266 -3.74 -7.77 -17.09
CA ARG A 266 -4.89 -8.70 -17.08
C ARG A 266 -6.21 -7.98 -17.21
N LEU A 267 -6.37 -6.86 -16.53
CA LEU A 267 -7.60 -6.07 -16.67
C LEU A 267 -7.75 -5.60 -18.12
N HIS A 268 -6.68 -5.12 -18.74
CA HIS A 268 -6.68 -4.75 -20.15
C HIS A 268 -7.10 -5.93 -21.04
N ASP A 269 -6.50 -7.11 -20.86
CA ASP A 269 -6.83 -8.33 -21.59
C ASP A 269 -8.30 -8.77 -21.39
N TYR A 270 -8.89 -8.51 -20.21
CA TYR A 270 -10.30 -8.79 -19.93
C TYR A 270 -11.27 -7.78 -20.57
N LEU A 271 -10.87 -6.52 -20.71
CA LEU A 271 -11.71 -5.45 -21.24
C LEU A 271 -11.64 -5.35 -22.75
N LEU A 272 -10.52 -5.75 -23.33
CA LEU A 272 -10.28 -5.80 -24.78
C LEU A 272 -10.00 -7.24 -25.18
N PRO A 273 -10.95 -8.19 -24.96
CA PRO A 273 -10.80 -9.52 -25.51
C PRO A 273 -10.67 -9.37 -27.02
N ASP A 274 -9.67 -10.01 -27.62
CA ASP A 274 -9.25 -9.89 -29.02
C ASP A 274 -10.43 -9.62 -29.98
N ASP A 275 -10.71 -8.34 -30.20
CA ASP A 275 -11.57 -7.89 -31.28
C ASP A 275 -10.74 -7.98 -32.56
N GLU A 276 -10.59 -9.20 -33.09
CA GLU A 276 -10.35 -9.35 -34.53
C GLU A 276 -11.46 -8.65 -35.33
N ALA A 277 -12.64 -8.40 -34.73
CA ALA A 277 -13.77 -7.69 -35.31
C ALA A 277 -13.68 -6.14 -35.28
N ALA A 278 -12.83 -5.51 -34.46
CA ALA A 278 -12.75 -4.04 -34.36
C ALA A 278 -11.57 -3.41 -35.13
N ARG A 279 -10.84 -4.19 -35.92
CA ARG A 279 -9.81 -3.66 -36.84
C ARG A 279 -10.39 -2.83 -37.99
N ASP A 280 -11.70 -2.91 -38.23
CA ASP A 280 -12.39 -2.12 -39.25
C ASP A 280 -13.05 -0.86 -38.64
N GLY A 281 -12.24 0.14 -38.31
CA GLY A 281 -12.62 1.54 -38.56
C GLY A 281 -13.45 2.31 -37.54
N ALA A 282 -13.58 1.89 -36.27
CA ALA A 282 -14.19 2.75 -35.23
C ALA A 282 -13.20 3.01 -34.09
N GLY A 283 -12.77 4.27 -33.97
CA GLY A 283 -11.82 4.74 -32.96
C GLY A 283 -12.23 4.35 -31.54
N SER A 284 -11.47 3.43 -30.93
CA SER A 284 -11.59 3.07 -29.53
C SER A 284 -11.30 4.29 -28.65
N CYS A 285 -12.35 4.79 -27.99
CA CYS A 285 -12.32 5.94 -27.08
C CYS A 285 -11.77 5.59 -25.68
N TYR A 286 -11.30 4.36 -25.46
CA TYR A 286 -10.74 3.93 -24.18
C TYR A 286 -9.22 3.86 -24.21
N GLY A 287 -8.57 5.01 -24.08
CA GLY A 287 -7.13 5.04 -23.84
C GLY A 287 -6.84 4.71 -22.37
N TYR A 288 -6.55 3.44 -22.06
CA TYR A 288 -6.14 3.02 -20.71
C TYR A 288 -4.67 3.31 -20.48
N PHE A 289 -4.37 4.32 -19.65
CA PHE A 289 -3.00 4.62 -19.25
C PHE A 289 -2.64 3.89 -17.96
N PHE A 290 -1.65 2.99 -18.04
CA PHE A 290 -0.96 2.49 -16.85
C PHE A 290 0.15 3.47 -16.48
N ALA A 291 -0.21 4.57 -15.79
CA ALA A 291 0.77 5.48 -15.23
C ALA A 291 1.44 4.83 -14.00
N PHE A 292 2.33 3.86 -14.23
CA PHE A 292 3.48 3.76 -13.35
C PHE A 292 4.47 4.79 -13.86
N PRO A 293 4.87 5.80 -13.06
CA PRO A 293 5.98 6.65 -13.46
C PRO A 293 7.12 5.71 -13.84
N ASP A 294 7.59 5.82 -15.09
CA ASP A 294 8.85 5.20 -15.47
C ASP A 294 9.94 5.71 -14.50
N PRO A 295 10.86 4.82 -14.10
CA PRO A 295 11.86 5.14 -13.08
C PRO A 295 12.63 6.40 -13.44
#